data_AF-A0A913X2U1-F1
#
_entry.id   AF-A0A913X2U1-F1
#
_cell.length_a   1.000
_cell.length_b   1.000
_cell.length_c   1.000
_cell.angle_alpha   90.00
_cell.angle_beta   90.00
_cell.angle_gamma   90.00
#
_symmetry.space_group_name_H-M   'P 1'
#
loop_
_entity.id
_entity.type
_entity.pdbx_description
1 polymer ?
#
loop_
_entity_poly.entity_id
_entity_poly.type
_entity_poly.pdbx_seq_one_letter_code
_entity_poly.pdbx_strand_id
1 'polypeptide(L)'
;MKLILSLVGVAILASFAYSACIDNNQNCDYWRKEGHCKGQYEPYMKKNCKKSCGLCDGGGGGGGGGSGQCGYKPSVRIVGGTEAPKGAWPWQAQIRSTSGFTYCGGTLVHPQWVVTAAHCVTKKSASSVRVRLDDIVILTAIEVTRFGTLSSGGSLAKVLMQVSVPVVSQSTCKRAYGSSIHDSMVCAGLARGGKDSCQGDSGGPMVCEQGGKYYLEGVVSWGSGCASPGKYGVYARVRYLRKWINDSMSRY
;
A
#
# COMPACT_ATOMS: atom_id res chain seq x y z
N MET A 1 8.61 13.93 -5.27
CA MET A 1 7.45 13.03 -5.21
C MET A 1 6.33 13.67 -6.04
N LYS A 2 5.44 12.91 -6.68
CA LYS A 2 4.19 13.43 -7.29
C LYS A 2 2.99 12.87 -6.53
N LEU A 3 1.97 13.70 -6.34
CA LEU A 3 0.70 13.31 -5.73
C LEU A 3 -0.37 13.31 -6.82
N ILE A 4 -1.01 12.18 -7.07
CA ILE A 4 -2.06 12.04 -8.09
C ILE A 4 -3.33 11.60 -7.38
N LEU A 5 -4.38 12.42 -7.47
CA LEU A 5 -5.68 12.17 -6.83
C LEU A 5 -6.66 11.58 -7.85
N SER A 6 -7.39 10.55 -7.46
CA SER A 6 -8.60 10.12 -8.16
C SER A 6 -9.81 10.90 -7.66
N LEU A 7 -10.84 11.02 -8.50
CA LEU A 7 -12.13 11.59 -8.10
C LEU A 7 -12.93 10.69 -7.13
N VAL A 8 -12.41 9.50 -6.82
CA VAL A 8 -13.12 8.41 -6.14
C VAL A 8 -12.40 7.98 -4.85
N GLY A 9 -11.63 8.89 -4.25
CA GLY A 9 -11.14 8.73 -2.87
C GLY A 9 -9.82 7.98 -2.70
N VAL A 10 -9.11 7.66 -3.80
CA VAL A 10 -7.76 7.06 -3.79
C VAL A 10 -6.73 8.02 -4.35
N ALA A 11 -5.51 7.94 -3.86
CA ALA A 11 -4.35 8.65 -4.37
C ALA A 11 -3.18 7.70 -4.66
N ILE A 12 -2.31 8.11 -5.58
CA ILE A 12 -1.05 7.45 -5.84
C ILE A 12 0.09 8.44 -5.57
N LEU A 13 1.10 7.95 -4.86
CA LEU A 13 2.34 8.65 -4.57
C LEU A 13 3.43 8.10 -5.49
N ALA A 14 3.97 8.97 -6.36
CA ALA A 14 5.17 8.66 -7.13
C ALA A 14 6.40 9.08 -6.31
N SER A 15 7.14 8.12 -5.76
CA SER A 15 8.37 8.42 -5.01
C SER A 15 9.57 8.47 -5.95
N PHE A 16 10.03 9.69 -6.28
CA PHE A 16 11.29 9.89 -7.02
C PHE A 16 12.55 9.63 -6.18
N ALA A 17 12.41 9.21 -4.92
CA ALA A 17 13.55 8.77 -4.12
C ALA A 17 14.13 7.45 -4.64
N TYR A 18 13.33 6.66 -5.37
CA TYR A 18 13.86 5.71 -6.34
C TYR A 18 14.11 6.47 -7.62
N SER A 19 15.39 6.54 -8.01
CA SER A 19 15.83 7.14 -9.27
C SER A 19 14.84 6.82 -10.39
N ALA A 20 14.41 7.84 -11.14
CA ALA A 20 13.49 7.67 -12.26
C ALA A 20 13.83 6.40 -13.05
N CYS A 21 12.83 5.55 -13.28
CA CYS A 21 12.94 4.36 -14.12
C CYS A 21 13.00 4.81 -15.58
N ILE A 22 14.11 5.42 -15.94
CA ILE A 22 14.39 5.89 -17.29
C ILE A 22 15.80 5.48 -17.64
N ASP A 23 16.02 5.24 -18.92
CA ASP A 23 17.36 5.13 -19.46
C ASP A 23 17.89 6.55 -19.66
N ASN A 24 19.01 6.84 -19.03
CA ASN A 24 19.70 8.14 -19.11
C ASN A 24 20.70 8.16 -20.27
N ASN A 25 20.72 7.13 -21.12
CA ASN A 25 21.58 7.04 -22.29
C ASN A 25 20.84 6.37 -23.45
N GLN A 26 21.00 6.92 -24.65
CA GLN A 26 20.35 6.41 -25.86
C GLN A 26 20.90 5.03 -26.28
N ASN A 27 22.11 4.68 -25.86
CA ASN A 27 22.75 3.40 -26.18
C ASN A 27 22.34 2.26 -25.23
N CYS A 28 21.47 2.50 -24.26
CA CYS A 28 21.07 1.50 -23.28
C CYS A 28 20.46 0.23 -23.91
N ASP A 29 19.69 0.39 -24.99
CA ASP A 29 19.11 -0.74 -25.72
C ASP A 29 20.16 -1.57 -26.47
N TYR A 30 21.20 -0.91 -26.98
CA TYR A 30 22.33 -1.56 -27.64
C TYR A 30 23.15 -2.36 -26.62
N TRP A 31 23.55 -1.73 -25.52
CA TRP A 31 24.34 -2.38 -24.46
C TRP A 31 23.59 -3.51 -23.76
N ARG A 32 22.26 -3.42 -23.68
CA ARG A 32 21.42 -4.52 -23.22
C ARG A 32 21.55 -5.75 -24.12
N LYS A 33 21.53 -5.57 -25.44
CA LYS A 33 21.69 -6.67 -26.42
C LYS A 33 23.08 -7.31 -26.37
N GLU A 34 24.11 -6.50 -26.10
CA GLU A 34 25.49 -6.96 -25.86
C GLU A 34 25.70 -7.63 -24.49
N GLY A 35 24.67 -7.68 -23.63
CA GLY A 35 24.74 -8.36 -22.33
C GLY A 35 25.42 -7.56 -21.21
N HIS A 36 25.62 -6.25 -21.37
CA HIS A 36 26.31 -5.41 -20.39
C HIS A 36 25.57 -5.23 -19.06
N CYS A 37 24.31 -5.65 -18.98
CA CYS A 37 23.51 -5.62 -17.76
C CYS A 37 24.03 -6.55 -16.65
N LYS A 38 25.05 -7.39 -16.94
CA LYS A 38 25.71 -8.28 -15.98
C LYS A 38 27.24 -8.21 -16.18
N GLY A 39 28.01 -8.46 -15.12
CA GLY A 39 29.47 -8.51 -15.19
C GLY A 39 30.14 -7.13 -15.03
N GLN A 40 31.25 -6.88 -15.74
CA GLN A 40 32.09 -5.69 -15.50
C GLN A 40 31.36 -4.34 -15.67
N TYR A 41 30.35 -4.28 -16.57
CA TYR A 41 29.61 -3.05 -16.86
C TYR A 41 28.33 -2.90 -16.03
N GLU A 42 27.99 -3.90 -15.21
CA GLU A 42 26.78 -3.92 -14.39
C GLU A 42 26.61 -2.68 -13.51
N PRO A 43 27.65 -2.12 -12.83
CA PRO A 43 27.49 -0.92 -12.02
C PRO A 43 27.09 0.31 -12.85
N TYR A 44 27.66 0.45 -14.05
CA TYR A 44 27.35 1.55 -14.96
C TYR A 44 25.95 1.41 -15.54
N MET A 45 25.59 0.20 -15.99
CA MET A 45 24.27 -0.11 -16.53
C MET A 45 23.18 0.04 -15.47
N LYS A 46 23.43 -0.34 -14.21
CA LYS A 46 22.52 -0.11 -13.08
C LYS A 46 22.26 1.36 -12.81
N LYS A 47 23.24 2.24 -13.08
CA LYS A 47 23.09 3.68 -12.88
C LYS A 47 22.36 4.36 -14.05
N ASN A 48 22.66 3.95 -15.28
CA ASN A 48 22.29 4.69 -16.48
C ASN A 48 21.23 4.01 -17.36
N CYS A 49 21.04 2.70 -17.27
CA CYS A 49 20.22 1.90 -18.19
C CYS A 49 19.21 1.02 -17.46
N LYS A 50 18.48 1.63 -16.52
CA LYS A 50 17.60 0.94 -15.57
C LYS A 50 16.42 0.26 -16.26
N LYS A 51 15.84 0.90 -17.27
CA LYS A 51 14.70 0.37 -18.02
C LYS A 51 15.16 -0.74 -18.94
N SER A 52 16.19 -0.49 -19.74
CA SER A 52 16.78 -1.48 -20.63
C SER A 52 17.25 -2.74 -19.88
N CYS A 53 17.90 -2.60 -18.73
CA CYS A 53 18.38 -3.77 -17.97
C CYS A 53 17.31 -4.49 -17.14
N GLY A 54 16.02 -4.15 -17.28
CA GLY A 54 14.94 -4.76 -16.51
C GLY A 54 15.04 -4.49 -15.00
N LEU A 55 15.87 -3.52 -14.59
CA LEU A 55 16.05 -3.11 -13.19
C LEU A 55 14.86 -2.27 -12.71
N CYS A 56 14.12 -1.73 -13.68
CA CYS A 56 12.81 -1.13 -13.50
C CYS A 56 11.72 -2.13 -13.09
N ASP A 57 11.87 -3.41 -13.44
CA ASP A 57 10.88 -4.46 -13.16
C ASP A 57 11.23 -5.31 -11.93
N GLY A 58 12.18 -4.86 -11.11
CA GLY A 58 12.60 -5.65 -9.95
C GLY A 58 13.89 -5.14 -9.32
N GLY A 59 13.77 -4.10 -8.51
CA GLY A 59 14.87 -3.55 -7.73
C GLY A 59 14.46 -3.27 -6.28
N GLY A 60 14.33 -4.33 -5.50
CA GLY A 60 14.57 -4.36 -4.04
C GLY A 60 13.82 -3.36 -3.16
N GLY A 61 12.67 -3.79 -2.63
CA GLY A 61 12.04 -3.18 -1.45
C GLY A 61 10.53 -3.33 -1.52
N GLY A 62 9.97 -4.23 -0.71
CA GLY A 62 8.52 -4.36 -0.51
C GLY A 62 7.78 -5.45 -1.29
N GLY A 63 8.43 -6.58 -1.56
CA GLY A 63 7.78 -7.82 -2.02
C GLY A 63 8.57 -9.01 -1.49
N GLY A 64 8.05 -9.68 -0.48
CA GLY A 64 8.79 -10.67 0.29
C GLY A 64 8.95 -11.95 -0.49
N GLY A 65 10.02 -12.01 -1.27
CA GLY A 65 10.37 -13.17 -2.08
C GLY A 65 11.32 -12.80 -3.22
N GLY A 66 12.58 -12.48 -2.90
CA GLY A 66 13.81 -12.68 -3.69
C GLY A 66 13.88 -12.50 -5.23
N SER A 67 12.86 -12.02 -5.94
CA SER A 67 12.81 -12.12 -7.42
C SER A 67 11.97 -11.04 -8.11
N GLY A 68 11.63 -9.93 -7.44
CA GLY A 68 10.80 -8.86 -8.04
C GLY A 68 9.32 -9.24 -8.22
N GLN A 69 8.89 -10.36 -7.65
CA GLN A 69 7.51 -10.82 -7.76
C GLN A 69 6.59 -10.13 -6.74
N CYS A 70 5.39 -9.72 -7.18
CA CYS A 70 4.38 -9.11 -6.33
C CYS A 70 3.53 -10.16 -5.58
N GLY A 71 2.95 -9.76 -4.45
CA GLY A 71 1.93 -10.56 -3.73
C GLY A 71 2.46 -11.77 -2.96
N TYR A 72 3.78 -11.95 -2.83
CA TYR A 72 4.35 -13.03 -2.02
C TYR A 72 4.57 -12.57 -0.58
N LYS A 73 3.96 -13.31 0.34
CA LYS A 73 4.14 -13.15 1.78
C LYS A 73 5.21 -14.14 2.25
N PRO A 74 6.29 -13.69 2.91
CA PRO A 74 7.25 -14.59 3.54
C PRO A 74 6.54 -15.56 4.49
N SER A 75 7.01 -16.80 4.55
CA SER A 75 6.46 -17.88 5.38
C SER A 75 6.62 -17.56 6.87
N VAL A 76 5.69 -16.78 7.41
CA VAL A 76 5.59 -16.49 8.84
C VAL A 76 4.25 -17.01 9.36
N ARG A 77 4.30 -17.87 10.38
CA ARG A 77 3.13 -18.50 10.99
C ARG A 77 2.32 -17.46 11.75
N ILE A 78 1.04 -17.29 11.41
CA ILE A 78 0.14 -16.37 12.09
C ILE A 78 -1.12 -17.11 12.51
N VAL A 79 -1.51 -17.02 13.78
CA VAL A 79 -2.67 -17.72 14.35
C VAL A 79 -3.56 -16.69 15.05
N GLY A 80 -4.83 -16.58 14.63
CA GLY A 80 -5.89 -15.97 15.46
C GLY A 80 -6.16 -14.47 15.35
N GLY A 81 -5.39 -13.70 14.58
CA GLY A 81 -5.52 -12.23 14.51
C GLY A 81 -4.77 -11.57 15.66
N THR A 82 -3.50 -11.30 15.41
CA THR A 82 -2.49 -10.89 16.39
C THR A 82 -1.47 -9.99 15.68
N GLU A 83 -0.47 -9.52 16.41
CA GLU A 83 0.71 -8.84 15.87
C GLU A 83 1.25 -9.53 14.61
N ALA A 84 1.43 -8.75 13.54
CA ALA A 84 2.01 -9.20 12.29
C ALA A 84 3.54 -9.28 12.45
N PRO A 85 4.16 -10.44 12.15
CA PRO A 85 5.62 -10.57 12.22
C PRO A 85 6.35 -9.51 11.40
N LYS A 86 7.56 -9.14 11.82
CA LYS A 86 8.38 -8.18 11.06
C LYS A 86 8.54 -8.65 9.60
N GLY A 87 8.20 -7.77 8.66
CA GLY A 87 8.30 -8.07 7.22
C GLY A 87 7.24 -9.05 6.69
N ALA A 88 6.21 -9.41 7.47
CA ALA A 88 5.12 -10.27 7.03
C ALA A 88 4.32 -9.67 5.86
N TRP A 89 4.27 -8.34 5.77
CA TRP A 89 3.55 -7.58 4.74
C TRP A 89 4.48 -6.59 4.04
N PRO A 90 5.31 -7.06 3.11
CA PRO A 90 6.36 -6.27 2.47
C PRO A 90 5.82 -5.05 1.70
N TRP A 91 4.62 -5.16 1.15
CA TRP A 91 3.97 -4.04 0.46
C TRP A 91 3.39 -2.98 1.40
N GLN A 92 3.41 -3.18 2.73
CA GLN A 92 2.90 -2.20 3.68
C GLN A 92 3.80 -0.97 3.71
N ALA A 93 3.25 0.17 3.29
CA ALA A 93 3.93 1.46 3.34
C ALA A 93 3.40 2.33 4.49
N GLN A 94 4.27 3.19 5.00
CA GLN A 94 3.93 4.24 5.97
C GLN A 94 4.01 5.61 5.29
N ILE A 95 2.95 6.42 5.43
CA ILE A 95 2.91 7.80 4.93
C ILE A 95 3.10 8.77 6.08
N ARG A 96 4.24 9.46 6.04
CA ARG A 96 4.77 10.27 7.12
C ARG A 96 4.80 11.75 6.73
N SER A 97 4.72 12.61 7.73
CA SER A 97 5.06 14.02 7.62
C SER A 97 6.58 14.20 7.53
N THR A 98 7.02 15.44 7.31
CA THR A 98 8.44 15.83 7.40
C THR A 98 9.02 15.68 8.80
N SER A 99 8.20 15.78 9.85
CA SER A 99 8.62 15.52 11.24
C SER A 99 8.77 14.03 11.56
N GLY A 100 8.57 13.14 10.58
CA GLY A 100 8.59 11.69 10.80
C GLY A 100 7.29 11.16 11.43
N PHE A 101 6.26 11.98 11.56
CA PHE A 101 5.00 11.55 12.12
C PHE A 101 4.19 10.74 11.08
N THR A 102 3.82 9.50 11.35
CA THR A 102 2.98 8.74 10.41
C THR A 102 1.50 8.89 10.71
N TYR A 103 0.73 9.22 9.68
CA TYR A 103 -0.71 9.49 9.80
C TYR A 103 -1.58 8.63 8.88
N CYS A 104 -0.97 7.92 7.91
CA CYS A 104 -1.67 7.00 7.02
C CYS A 104 -0.80 5.80 6.65
N GLY A 105 -1.46 4.72 6.26
CA GLY A 105 -0.86 3.60 5.55
C GLY A 105 -0.82 3.83 4.04
N GLY A 106 -0.11 2.94 3.35
CA GLY A 106 -0.07 2.86 1.91
C GLY A 106 0.24 1.43 1.48
N THR A 107 0.11 1.16 0.19
CA THR A 107 0.48 -0.11 -0.43
C THR A 107 1.46 0.11 -1.56
N LEU A 108 2.63 -0.50 -1.49
CA LEU A 108 3.55 -0.55 -2.62
C LEU A 108 2.97 -1.46 -3.70
N VAL A 109 2.69 -0.87 -4.87
CA VAL A 109 2.16 -1.60 -6.04
C VAL A 109 3.17 -1.70 -7.18
N HIS A 110 4.25 -0.92 -7.10
CA HIS A 110 5.37 -0.87 -8.02
C HIS A 110 6.57 -0.25 -7.31
N PRO A 111 7.84 -0.51 -7.70
CA PRO A 111 9.03 0.07 -7.06
C PRO A 111 9.02 1.59 -6.85
N GLN A 112 8.22 2.32 -7.62
CA GLN A 112 8.11 3.78 -7.56
C GLN A 112 6.73 4.30 -7.15
N TRP A 113 5.75 3.40 -6.98
CA TRP A 113 4.35 3.78 -6.80
C TRP A 113 3.75 3.16 -5.54
N VAL A 114 3.26 4.04 -4.66
CA VAL A 114 2.46 3.66 -3.50
C VAL A 114 1.03 4.14 -3.69
N VAL A 115 0.06 3.24 -3.53
CA VAL A 115 -1.36 3.54 -3.49
C VAL A 115 -1.78 3.83 -2.04
N THR A 116 -2.61 4.84 -1.84
CA THR A 116 -3.16 5.23 -0.53
C THR A 116 -4.52 5.90 -0.68
N ALA A 117 -5.18 6.27 0.41
CA ALA A 117 -6.42 7.02 0.37
C ALA A 117 -6.17 8.48 -0.01
N ALA A 118 -7.08 9.09 -0.77
CA ALA A 118 -6.93 10.47 -1.21
C ALA A 118 -6.84 11.44 -0.04
N HIS A 119 -7.66 11.26 1.00
CA HIS A 119 -7.66 12.12 2.19
C HIS A 119 -6.34 12.10 2.97
N CYS A 120 -5.47 11.12 2.74
CA CYS A 120 -4.12 11.12 3.30
C CYS A 120 -3.23 12.21 2.69
N VAL A 121 -3.47 12.62 1.45
CA VAL A 121 -2.59 13.55 0.71
C VAL A 121 -3.30 14.75 0.08
N THR A 122 -4.62 14.78 0.09
CA THR A 122 -5.40 15.97 -0.28
C THR A 122 -4.97 17.17 0.55
N LYS A 123 -4.75 18.32 -0.11
CA LYS A 123 -4.23 19.57 0.50
C LYS A 123 -2.80 19.47 1.09
N LYS A 124 -2.04 18.42 0.78
CA LYS A 124 -0.61 18.33 1.14
C LYS A 124 0.27 18.62 -0.08
N SER A 125 1.43 19.22 0.14
CA SER A 125 2.45 19.35 -0.90
C SER A 125 3.30 18.08 -0.96
N ALA A 126 3.81 17.74 -2.14
CA ALA A 126 4.68 16.58 -2.29
C ALA A 126 5.95 16.64 -1.43
N SER A 127 6.44 17.84 -1.11
CA SER A 127 7.59 18.06 -0.23
C SER A 127 7.27 17.81 1.25
N SER A 128 5.99 17.84 1.65
CA SER A 128 5.54 17.59 3.02
C SER A 128 5.28 16.11 3.34
N VAL A 129 5.34 15.24 2.33
CA VAL A 129 5.03 13.80 2.43
C VAL A 129 6.31 12.98 2.33
N ARG A 130 6.44 11.98 3.19
CA ARG A 130 7.51 10.97 3.17
C ARG A 130 6.87 9.59 3.13
N VAL A 131 7.48 8.68 2.37
CA VAL A 131 7.05 7.28 2.26
C VAL A 131 8.17 6.41 2.79
N ARG A 132 7.85 5.50 3.70
CA ARG A 132 8.79 4.48 4.19
C ARG A 132 8.27 3.10 3.80
N LEU A 133 9.14 2.34 3.14
CA LEU A 133 8.98 0.92 2.83
C LEU A 133 9.95 0.17 3.76
N ASP A 134 9.49 -0.93 4.34
CA ASP A 134 10.28 -1.90 5.13
C ASP A 134 11.18 -1.40 6.29
N ASP A 135 10.73 -1.71 7.51
CA ASP A 135 11.48 -2.21 8.67
C ASP A 135 10.50 -2.16 9.85
N ILE A 136 9.77 -3.25 10.14
CA ILE A 136 9.08 -3.38 11.45
C ILE A 136 10.18 -3.66 12.49
N VAL A 137 11.07 -2.70 12.73
CA VAL A 137 11.64 -2.58 14.07
C VAL A 137 10.63 -1.70 14.80
N ILE A 138 9.88 -2.31 15.70
CA ILE A 138 9.27 -1.59 16.80
C ILE A 138 10.43 -0.97 17.56
N LEU A 139 10.86 0.23 17.17
CA LEU A 139 11.56 1.09 18.11
C LEU A 139 10.47 1.79 18.91
N THR A 140 10.38 1.30 20.13
CA THR A 140 9.81 1.89 21.33
C THR A 140 9.59 3.41 21.30
N ALA A 141 8.40 3.76 21.80
CA ALA A 141 8.03 4.94 22.58
C ALA A 141 7.86 6.30 21.88
N ILE A 142 6.58 6.73 21.87
CA ILE A 142 6.03 8.10 22.10
C ILE A 142 6.24 9.09 20.92
N GLU A 143 5.27 9.80 20.35
CA GLU A 143 4.04 10.44 20.87
C GLU A 143 3.02 10.69 19.72
N VAL A 144 1.73 10.50 20.02
CA VAL A 144 0.53 11.25 19.56
C VAL A 144 0.29 11.44 18.03
N THR A 145 -0.63 10.61 17.50
CA THR A 145 -1.69 10.84 16.46
C THR A 145 -1.84 9.82 15.31
N ARG A 146 -2.15 8.56 15.66
CA ARG A 146 -2.85 7.56 14.81
C ARG A 146 -2.00 6.78 13.79
N PHE A 147 -1.50 5.65 14.28
CA PHE A 147 -1.69 4.36 13.62
C PHE A 147 -2.67 3.55 14.47
N GLY A 148 -3.57 2.78 13.84
CA GLY A 148 -4.65 1.96 14.43
C GLY A 148 -4.90 2.05 15.95
N THR A 149 -6.03 2.59 16.39
CA THR A 149 -6.53 2.37 17.76
C THR A 149 -7.22 1.01 17.84
N LEU A 150 -6.95 0.19 18.88
CA LEU A 150 -7.61 -1.13 19.05
C LEU A 150 -9.13 -1.02 19.33
N SER A 151 -9.60 0.20 19.59
CA SER A 151 -11.00 0.57 19.80
C SER A 151 -11.21 2.02 19.37
N SER A 152 -12.45 2.45 19.14
CA SER A 152 -12.75 3.86 18.85
C SER A 152 -12.29 4.75 20.01
N GLY A 153 -11.26 5.57 19.79
CA GLY A 153 -10.68 6.44 20.84
C GLY A 153 -9.70 5.76 21.80
N GLY A 154 -9.31 4.50 21.55
CA GLY A 154 -8.39 3.73 22.40
C GLY A 154 -6.91 4.03 22.22
N SER A 155 -6.08 3.40 23.06
CA SER A 155 -4.60 3.52 23.02
C SER A 155 -3.99 2.91 21.75
N LEU A 156 -2.88 3.49 21.30
CA LEU A 156 -2.18 3.14 20.06
C LEU A 156 -1.50 1.76 20.16
N ALA A 157 -1.64 0.93 19.12
CA ALA A 157 -0.86 -0.31 19.02
C ALA A 157 0.61 0.01 18.72
N LYS A 158 1.54 -0.58 19.49
CA LYS A 158 3.00 -0.40 19.30
C LYS A 158 3.55 -1.18 18.12
N VAL A 159 2.73 -2.05 17.51
CA VAL A 159 3.13 -3.11 16.58
C VAL A 159 2.15 -3.15 15.41
N LEU A 160 2.58 -3.63 14.24
CA LEU A 160 1.68 -3.81 13.10
C LEU A 160 0.66 -4.89 13.45
N MET A 161 -0.63 -4.55 13.38
CA MET A 161 -1.70 -5.50 13.63
C MET A 161 -2.28 -5.98 12.30
N GLN A 162 -2.77 -7.21 12.28
CA GLN A 162 -3.54 -7.73 11.15
C GLN A 162 -4.83 -8.39 11.61
N VAL A 163 -5.83 -8.33 10.75
CA VAL A 163 -7.13 -8.94 11.00
C VAL A 163 -7.65 -9.58 9.72
N SER A 164 -8.19 -10.80 9.84
CA SER A 164 -8.94 -11.44 8.77
C SER A 164 -10.42 -11.19 8.95
N VAL A 165 -11.03 -10.58 7.94
CA VAL A 165 -12.47 -10.30 7.87
C VAL A 165 -12.99 -10.72 6.49
N PRO A 166 -14.26 -11.15 6.38
CA PRO A 166 -14.84 -11.51 5.10
C PRO A 166 -15.15 -10.25 4.28
N VAL A 167 -15.03 -10.36 2.97
CA VAL A 167 -15.56 -9.37 2.03
C VAL A 167 -17.08 -9.44 2.04
N VAL A 168 -17.72 -8.27 2.06
CA VAL A 168 -19.17 -8.13 2.17
C VAL A 168 -19.73 -7.75 0.80
N SER A 169 -20.85 -8.38 0.43
CA SER A 169 -21.51 -8.10 -0.85
C SER A 169 -21.97 -6.64 -0.95
N GLN A 170 -22.02 -6.10 -2.18
CA GLN A 170 -22.47 -4.72 -2.38
C GLN A 170 -23.88 -4.46 -1.86
N SER A 171 -24.80 -5.41 -2.06
CA SER A 171 -26.17 -5.28 -1.56
C SER A 171 -26.20 -5.17 -0.03
N THR A 172 -25.38 -5.95 0.67
CA THR A 172 -25.27 -5.89 2.14
C THR A 172 -24.61 -4.59 2.60
N CYS A 173 -23.56 -4.15 1.91
CA CYS A 173 -22.87 -2.88 2.17
C CYS A 173 -23.84 -1.68 1.99
N LYS A 174 -24.58 -1.65 0.87
CA LYS A 174 -25.63 -0.64 0.59
C LYS A 174 -26.78 -0.71 1.60
N ARG A 175 -27.18 -1.88 2.09
CA ARG A 175 -28.18 -1.97 3.17
C ARG A 175 -27.69 -1.36 4.49
N ALA A 176 -26.40 -1.45 4.79
CA ALA A 176 -25.83 -0.95 6.05
C ALA A 176 -25.61 0.58 6.06
N TYR A 177 -25.41 1.18 4.89
CA TYR A 177 -24.97 2.58 4.73
C TYR A 177 -25.81 3.41 3.74
N GLY A 178 -26.77 2.81 3.05
CA GLY A 178 -27.65 3.50 2.10
C GLY A 178 -26.92 4.05 0.87
N SER A 179 -27.30 5.27 0.47
CA SER A 179 -26.76 5.99 -0.69
C SER A 179 -25.30 6.42 -0.53
N SER A 180 -24.71 6.27 0.67
CA SER A 180 -23.30 6.59 0.92
C SER A 180 -22.32 5.58 0.29
N ILE A 181 -22.80 4.46 -0.26
CA ILE A 181 -21.95 3.43 -0.88
C ILE A 181 -22.04 3.50 -2.40
N HIS A 182 -20.94 3.93 -3.01
CA HIS A 182 -20.73 3.92 -4.45
C HIS A 182 -20.12 2.59 -4.93
N ASP A 183 -20.23 2.27 -6.23
CA ASP A 183 -19.69 1.02 -6.78
C ASP A 183 -18.15 0.98 -6.83
N SER A 184 -17.50 2.12 -6.65
CA SER A 184 -16.07 2.24 -6.41
C SER A 184 -15.66 1.91 -4.96
N MET A 185 -16.59 1.47 -4.11
CA MET A 185 -16.33 1.09 -2.72
C MET A 185 -16.58 -0.41 -2.51
N VAL A 186 -15.92 -0.99 -1.51
CA VAL A 186 -16.12 -2.38 -1.08
C VAL A 186 -16.15 -2.42 0.45
N CYS A 187 -17.06 -3.21 1.01
CA CYS A 187 -17.12 -3.43 2.45
C CYS A 187 -16.39 -4.72 2.84
N ALA A 188 -15.79 -4.74 4.02
CA ALA A 188 -15.32 -5.96 4.67
C ALA A 188 -15.56 -5.89 6.18
N GLY A 189 -15.88 -7.02 6.80
CA GLY A 189 -16.19 -7.06 8.24
C GLY A 189 -17.18 -8.14 8.61
N LEU A 190 -17.30 -8.41 9.91
CA LEU A 190 -18.26 -9.38 10.44
C LEU A 190 -19.60 -8.71 10.71
N ALA A 191 -20.71 -9.33 10.31
CA ALA A 191 -22.05 -8.79 10.56
C ALA A 191 -22.36 -8.58 12.05
N ARG A 192 -21.80 -9.42 12.93
CA ARG A 192 -21.90 -9.30 14.39
C ARG A 192 -20.96 -8.26 14.99
N GLY A 193 -20.11 -7.62 14.19
CA GLY A 193 -19.02 -6.77 14.67
C GLY A 193 -17.88 -7.59 15.30
N GLY A 194 -17.12 -6.95 16.18
CA GLY A 194 -16.02 -7.56 16.95
C GLY A 194 -14.64 -7.56 16.27
N LYS A 195 -14.57 -7.46 14.93
CA LYS A 195 -13.30 -7.33 14.18
C LYS A 195 -13.45 -6.35 13.02
N ASP A 196 -12.56 -5.35 12.96
CA ASP A 196 -12.56 -4.31 11.91
C ASP A 196 -11.18 -3.61 11.82
N SER A 197 -10.89 -2.96 10.69
CA SER A 197 -9.79 -1.99 10.58
C SER A 197 -10.24 -0.67 11.22
N CYS A 198 -9.40 -0.06 12.06
CA CYS A 198 -9.81 1.09 12.87
C CYS A 198 -8.95 2.34 12.57
N GLN A 199 -9.13 3.38 13.38
CA GLN A 199 -8.56 4.71 13.17
C GLN A 199 -7.03 4.65 13.10
N GLY A 200 -6.46 5.00 11.93
CA GLY A 200 -5.01 5.02 11.68
C GLY A 200 -4.53 4.00 10.63
N ASP A 201 -5.43 3.12 10.15
CA ASP A 201 -5.16 2.25 8.99
C ASP A 201 -5.49 2.92 7.64
N SER A 202 -6.01 4.17 7.66
CA SER A 202 -6.37 4.92 6.45
C SER A 202 -5.29 4.87 5.39
N GLY A 203 -5.64 4.46 4.18
CA GLY A 203 -4.72 4.27 3.07
C GLY A 203 -3.97 2.94 3.04
N GLY A 204 -4.10 2.12 4.08
CA GLY A 204 -3.51 0.79 4.17
C GLY A 204 -4.18 -0.25 3.26
N PRO A 205 -3.50 -1.38 3.02
CA PRO A 205 -3.98 -2.45 2.15
C PRO A 205 -5.07 -3.31 2.79
N MET A 206 -6.11 -3.63 2.01
CA MET A 206 -6.94 -4.82 2.19
C MET A 206 -6.56 -5.83 1.10
N VAL A 207 -5.97 -6.95 1.49
CA VAL A 207 -5.51 -8.00 0.56
C VAL A 207 -6.32 -9.28 0.66
N CYS A 208 -6.46 -10.00 -0.45
CA CYS A 208 -7.04 -11.34 -0.50
C CYS A 208 -6.02 -12.34 -1.07
N GLU A 209 -5.94 -13.51 -0.47
CA GLU A 209 -5.08 -14.60 -0.94
C GLU A 209 -5.81 -15.44 -1.99
N GLN A 210 -5.14 -15.67 -3.13
CA GLN A 210 -5.60 -16.56 -4.19
C GLN A 210 -4.38 -17.33 -4.72
N GLY A 211 -4.40 -18.66 -4.62
CA GLY A 211 -3.32 -19.52 -5.13
C GLY A 211 -1.93 -19.20 -4.55
N GLY A 212 -1.85 -18.87 -3.25
CA GLY A 212 -0.58 -18.53 -2.58
C GLY A 212 -0.05 -17.13 -2.87
N LYS A 213 -0.81 -16.28 -3.58
CA LYS A 213 -0.49 -14.88 -3.84
C LYS A 213 -1.53 -13.96 -3.23
N TYR A 214 -1.08 -12.82 -2.72
CA TYR A 214 -1.93 -11.77 -2.16
C TYR A 214 -2.16 -10.66 -3.17
N TYR A 215 -3.43 -10.32 -3.36
CA TYR A 215 -3.88 -9.29 -4.28
C TYR A 215 -4.49 -8.13 -3.49
N LEU A 216 -4.11 -6.90 -3.84
CA LEU A 216 -4.71 -5.69 -3.27
C LEU A 216 -6.15 -5.53 -3.79
N GLU A 217 -7.13 -5.75 -2.93
CA GLU A 217 -8.55 -5.68 -3.26
C GLU A 217 -9.19 -4.37 -2.80
N GLY A 218 -8.67 -3.78 -1.72
CA GLY A 218 -9.17 -2.53 -1.20
C GLY A 218 -8.09 -1.64 -0.58
N VAL A 219 -8.40 -0.35 -0.51
CA VAL A 219 -7.61 0.64 0.23
C VAL A 219 -8.48 1.18 1.35
N VAL A 220 -8.03 1.07 2.61
CA VAL A 220 -8.79 1.52 3.78
C VAL A 220 -9.15 2.99 3.61
N SER A 221 -10.44 3.31 3.67
CA SER A 221 -10.90 4.68 3.46
C SER A 221 -11.55 5.22 4.73
N TRP A 222 -12.67 4.63 5.16
CA TRP A 222 -13.44 5.09 6.31
C TRP A 222 -14.32 3.97 6.89
N GLY A 223 -14.95 4.24 8.02
CA GLY A 223 -15.93 3.37 8.65
C GLY A 223 -16.71 4.13 9.72
N SER A 224 -17.91 3.66 10.06
CA SER A 224 -18.73 4.24 11.13
C SER A 224 -18.79 3.27 12.30
N GLY A 225 -17.99 3.55 13.34
CA GLY A 225 -17.79 2.67 14.49
C GLY A 225 -16.90 1.48 14.16
N CYS A 226 -15.73 1.38 14.80
CA CYS A 226 -14.86 0.24 14.61
C CYS A 226 -15.54 -1.01 15.19
N ALA A 227 -15.72 -2.03 14.35
CA ALA A 227 -16.21 -3.35 14.77
C ALA A 227 -17.59 -3.35 15.46
N SER A 228 -18.44 -2.37 15.17
CA SER A 228 -19.82 -2.35 15.69
C SER A 228 -20.71 -3.36 14.94
N PRO A 229 -21.68 -4.01 15.61
CA PRO A 229 -22.63 -4.88 14.92
C PRO A 229 -23.34 -4.17 13.77
N GLY A 230 -23.44 -4.83 12.62
CA GLY A 230 -24.07 -4.28 11.41
C GLY A 230 -23.29 -3.15 10.72
N LYS A 231 -22.07 -2.85 11.17
CA LYS A 231 -21.17 -1.87 10.55
C LYS A 231 -19.92 -2.58 10.02
N TYR A 232 -19.50 -2.18 8.83
CA TYR A 232 -18.41 -2.77 8.07
C TYR A 232 -17.36 -1.69 7.75
N GLY A 233 -16.08 -2.05 7.71
CA GLY A 233 -15.07 -1.19 7.14
C GLY A 233 -15.37 -0.91 5.67
N VAL A 234 -15.22 0.34 5.24
CA VAL A 234 -15.42 0.77 3.86
C VAL A 234 -14.08 1.10 3.22
N TYR A 235 -13.79 0.41 2.13
CA TYR A 235 -12.54 0.48 1.40
C TYR A 235 -12.81 0.97 -0.02
N ALA A 236 -11.87 1.69 -0.60
CA ALA A 236 -11.91 1.95 -2.03
C ALA A 236 -11.62 0.67 -2.80
N ARG A 237 -12.46 0.31 -3.77
CA ARG A 237 -12.39 -0.95 -4.51
C ARG A 237 -11.31 -0.88 -5.58
N VAL A 238 -10.19 -1.56 -5.37
CA VAL A 238 -9.01 -1.49 -6.26
C VAL A 238 -9.31 -2.03 -7.64
N ARG A 239 -10.12 -3.08 -7.76
CA ARG A 239 -10.56 -3.60 -9.07
C ARG A 239 -11.26 -2.56 -9.94
N TYR A 240 -12.09 -1.71 -9.33
CA TYR A 240 -12.77 -0.62 -10.03
C TYR A 240 -11.77 0.46 -10.48
N LEU A 241 -10.75 0.70 -9.66
CA LEU A 241 -9.73 1.74 -9.88
C LEU A 241 -8.57 1.30 -10.75
N ARG A 242 -8.47 0.00 -11.07
CA ARG A 242 -7.31 -0.60 -11.75
C ARG A 242 -6.92 0.12 -13.04
N LYS A 243 -7.92 0.49 -13.86
CA LYS A 243 -7.66 1.24 -15.10
C LYS A 243 -7.00 2.59 -14.80
N TRP A 244 -7.56 3.36 -13.88
CA TRP A 244 -7.01 4.66 -13.49
C TRP A 244 -5.61 4.54 -12.86
N ILE A 245 -5.37 3.50 -12.04
CA ILE A 245 -4.06 3.23 -11.45
C ILE A 245 -3.02 2.98 -12.55
N ASN A 246 -3.32 2.09 -13.49
CA ASN A 246 -2.42 1.75 -14.58
C ASN A 246 -2.17 2.96 -15.51
N ASP A 247 -3.22 3.67 -15.90
CA ASP A 247 -3.11 4.85 -16.75
C ASP A 247 -2.24 5.92 -16.07
N SER A 248 -2.43 6.14 -14.77
CA SER A 248 -1.64 7.11 -14.00
C SER A 248 -0.17 6.71 -13.90
N MET A 249 0.13 5.44 -13.65
CA MET A 249 1.51 4.94 -13.61
C MET A 249 2.19 4.95 -14.99
N SER A 250 1.43 4.84 -16.08
CA SER A 250 1.98 4.88 -17.44
C SER A 250 2.25 6.30 -17.95
N ARG A 251 1.48 7.28 -17.46
CA ARG A 251 1.52 8.66 -17.93
C ARG A 251 2.62 9.49 -17.26
N TYR A 252 3.11 9.07 -16.09
CA TYR A 252 3.96 9.87 -15.22
C TYR A 252 5.21 9.13 -14.77
#